data_AF-A0A8J4FT80-F1
#
_entry.id   AF-A0A8J4FT80-F1
#
_cell.length_a   1.000
_cell.length_b   1.000
_cell.length_c   1.000
_cell.angle_alpha   90.00
_cell.angle_beta   90.00
_cell.angle_gamma   90.00
#
_symmetry.space_group_name_H-M   'P 1'
#
loop_
_entity.id
_entity.type
_entity.pdbx_description
1 polymer ?
#
loop_
_entity_poly.entity_id
_entity_poly.type
_entity_poly.pdbx_seq_one_letter_code
_entity_poly.pdbx_strand_id
1 'polypeptide(L)'
;MERGLSKVLLCAVDALYKLDGTLVKELNTYLDNSEFGPYEHVSGAVYELLNLQKKARNRPKAASAFAQLEGLLGNFAAQYGLTLAAFLEWPLLMEMKGRRDQFSHPFDRAFLVRELEAQNPDLVLVENALRLLLREAS
;
A
#
# COMPACT_ATOMS: atom_id res chain seq x y z
N MET A 1 -9.98 4.97 -25.21
CA MET A 1 -8.52 4.79 -25.15
C MET A 1 -8.19 4.25 -23.77
N GLU A 2 -7.93 2.95 -23.66
CA GLU A 2 -7.33 2.40 -22.45
C GLU A 2 -5.96 3.04 -22.30
N ARG A 3 -5.82 4.01 -21.38
CA ARG A 3 -4.51 4.50 -21.01
C ARG A 3 -3.80 3.34 -20.34
N GLY A 4 -2.94 2.64 -21.09
CA GLY A 4 -1.99 1.70 -20.53
C GLY A 4 -1.23 2.39 -19.40
N LEU A 5 -0.99 1.66 -18.31
CA LEU A 5 -0.20 2.16 -17.18
C LEU A 5 1.13 2.68 -17.72
N SER A 6 1.48 3.94 -17.44
CA SER A 6 2.73 4.51 -17.94
C SER A 6 3.92 3.76 -17.33
N LYS A 7 5.04 3.68 -18.08
CA LYS A 7 6.26 2.97 -17.64
C LYS A 7 6.69 3.38 -16.23
N VAL A 8 6.45 4.63 -15.86
CA VAL A 8 6.79 5.18 -14.54
C VAL A 8 5.98 4.53 -13.45
N LEU A 9 4.66 4.43 -13.67
CA LEU A 9 3.74 3.79 -12.74
C LEU A 9 4.03 2.31 -12.55
N LEU A 10 4.39 1.61 -13.63
CA LEU A 10 4.78 0.21 -13.60
C LEU A 10 6.04 0.00 -12.74
N CYS A 11 7.01 0.92 -12.82
CA CYS A 11 8.21 0.85 -11.99
C CYS A 11 7.90 1.12 -10.51
N ALA A 12 7.01 2.08 -10.22
CA ALA A 12 6.57 2.38 -8.85
C ALA A 12 5.93 1.16 -8.17
N VAL A 13 5.03 0.50 -8.90
CA VAL A 13 4.31 -0.69 -8.45
C VAL A 13 5.26 -1.86 -8.19
N ASP A 14 6.25 -2.10 -9.07
CA ASP A 14 7.25 -3.16 -8.88
C ASP A 14 8.13 -2.91 -7.64
N ALA A 15 8.46 -1.66 -7.37
CA ALA A 15 9.23 -1.30 -6.20
C ALA A 15 8.41 -1.51 -4.91
N LEU A 16 7.13 -1.11 -4.90
CA LEU A 16 6.26 -1.26 -3.74
C LEU A 16 5.92 -2.73 -3.45
N TYR A 17 5.78 -3.54 -4.49
CA TYR A 17 5.58 -4.97 -4.33
C TYR A 17 6.77 -5.68 -3.67
N LYS A 18 8.00 -5.27 -3.99
CA LYS A 18 9.19 -5.82 -3.31
C LYS A 18 9.20 -5.51 -1.82
N LEU A 19 8.59 -4.39 -1.43
CA LEU A 19 8.47 -3.96 -0.04
C LEU A 19 7.32 -4.66 0.71
N ASP A 20 6.26 -5.06 0.00
CA ASP A 20 5.07 -5.72 0.58
C ASP A 20 5.43 -6.95 1.43
N GLY A 21 6.36 -7.79 0.96
CA GLY A 21 6.79 -8.99 1.69
C GLY A 21 7.46 -8.69 3.04
N THR A 22 8.25 -7.62 3.12
CA THR A 22 8.86 -7.19 4.40
C THR A 22 7.81 -6.55 5.30
N LEU A 23 7.02 -5.62 4.75
CA LEU A 23 5.99 -4.91 5.50
C LEU A 23 4.91 -5.83 6.05
N VAL A 24 4.50 -6.87 5.32
CA VAL A 24 3.49 -7.81 5.81
C VAL A 24 4.02 -8.67 6.96
N LYS A 25 5.31 -9.04 6.94
CA LYS A 25 5.95 -9.75 8.05
C LYS A 25 6.00 -8.87 9.29
N GLU A 26 6.40 -7.61 9.14
CA GLU A 26 6.45 -6.63 10.22
C GLU A 26 5.05 -6.31 10.76
N LEU A 27 4.06 -6.18 9.87
CA LEU A 27 2.66 -5.97 10.24
C LEU A 27 2.13 -7.15 11.06
N ASN A 28 2.32 -8.38 10.60
CA ASN A 28 1.87 -9.57 11.33
C ASN A 28 2.58 -9.72 12.68
N THR A 29 3.86 -9.34 12.77
CA THR A 29 4.60 -9.32 14.05
C THR A 29 4.03 -8.25 14.99
N TYR A 30 3.69 -7.08 14.46
CA TYR A 30 3.05 -6.01 15.24
C TYR A 30 1.65 -6.41 15.74
N LEU A 31 0.95 -7.27 14.99
CA LEU A 31 -0.40 -7.74 15.28
C LEU A 31 -0.47 -9.06 16.06
N ASP A 32 0.65 -9.64 16.49
CA ASP A 32 0.77 -11.01 17.04
C ASP A 32 -0.12 -11.31 18.26
N ASN A 33 -0.69 -10.29 18.90
CA ASN A 33 -1.64 -10.43 20.02
C ASN A 33 -2.97 -9.69 19.79
N SER A 34 -3.26 -9.31 18.54
CA SER A 34 -4.51 -8.65 18.17
C SER A 34 -5.52 -9.66 17.64
N GLU A 35 -6.80 -9.29 17.61
CA GLU A 35 -7.84 -10.08 16.93
C GLU A 35 -7.76 -10.01 15.39
N PHE A 36 -6.84 -9.20 14.86
CA PHE A 36 -6.64 -8.93 13.44
C PHE A 36 -5.43 -9.67 12.89
N GLY A 37 -5.57 -10.16 11.65
CA GLY A 37 -4.52 -10.94 10.99
C GLY A 37 -4.44 -12.40 11.48
N PRO A 38 -3.38 -13.13 11.08
CA PRO A 38 -2.32 -12.70 10.17
C PRO A 38 -2.86 -12.46 8.75
N TYR A 39 -2.20 -11.56 8.03
CA TYR A 39 -2.51 -11.23 6.64
C TYR A 39 -1.45 -11.78 5.69
N GLU A 40 -1.85 -12.16 4.49
CA GLU A 40 -0.93 -12.56 3.41
C GLU A 40 -0.29 -11.35 2.71
N HIS A 41 -1.00 -10.22 2.69
CA HIS A 41 -0.57 -8.95 2.09
C HIS A 41 -1.05 -7.77 2.94
N VAL A 42 -0.37 -6.61 2.85
CA VAL A 42 -0.85 -5.37 3.49
C VAL A 42 -2.23 -4.98 2.96
N SER A 43 -2.53 -5.26 1.68
CA SER A 43 -3.85 -5.05 1.09
C SER A 43 -4.96 -5.84 1.79
N GLY A 44 -4.66 -7.00 2.37
CA GLY A 44 -5.61 -7.79 3.15
C GLY A 44 -6.13 -7.03 4.37
N ALA A 45 -5.23 -6.41 5.13
CA ALA A 45 -5.58 -5.59 6.28
C ALA A 45 -6.41 -4.36 5.88
N VAL A 46 -6.09 -3.75 4.74
CA VAL A 46 -6.82 -2.60 4.19
C VAL A 46 -8.23 -3.01 3.76
N TYR A 47 -8.39 -4.14 3.07
CA TYR A 47 -9.70 -4.64 2.69
C TYR A 47 -10.57 -4.97 3.91
N GLU A 48 -9.97 -5.53 4.96
CA GLU A 48 -10.67 -5.77 6.21
C GLU A 48 -11.16 -4.47 6.85
N LEU A 49 -10.29 -3.45 6.93
CA LEU A 49 -10.64 -2.11 7.42
C LEU A 49 -11.82 -1.51 6.63
N LEU A 50 -11.76 -1.54 5.30
CA LEU A 50 -12.84 -1.01 4.44
C LEU A 50 -14.14 -1.81 4.60
N ASN A 51 -14.06 -3.12 4.79
CA ASN A 51 -15.22 -3.96 5.04
C ASN A 51 -15.85 -3.67 6.42
N LEU A 52 -15.04 -3.44 7.44
CA LEU A 52 -15.51 -3.04 8.77
C LEU A 52 -16.15 -1.65 8.70
N GLN A 53 -15.57 -0.70 7.98
CA GLN A 53 -16.15 0.63 7.78
C GLN A 53 -17.57 0.57 7.17
N LYS A 54 -17.77 -0.27 6.15
CA LYS A 54 -19.08 -0.47 5.52
C LYS A 54 -20.09 -1.07 6.51
N LYS A 55 -19.66 -2.01 7.36
CA LYS A 55 -20.51 -2.68 8.36
C LYS A 55 -20.78 -1.82 9.59
N ALA A 56 -19.87 -0.92 9.96
CA ALA A 56 -19.94 -0.07 11.14
C ALA A 56 -21.19 0.82 11.16
N ARG A 57 -21.72 1.19 9.98
CA ARG A 57 -22.96 1.96 9.85
C ARG A 57 -24.16 1.33 10.56
N ASN A 58 -24.24 0.00 10.60
CA ASN A 58 -25.40 -0.74 11.08
C ASN A 58 -25.08 -1.70 12.24
N ARG A 59 -23.81 -1.80 12.67
CA ARG A 59 -23.37 -2.80 13.65
C ARG A 59 -22.35 -2.19 14.62
N PRO A 60 -22.70 -1.99 15.91
CA PRO A 60 -21.81 -1.42 16.91
C PRO A 60 -20.49 -2.18 17.09
N LYS A 61 -20.53 -3.52 17.05
CA LYS A 61 -19.31 -4.36 17.10
C LYS A 61 -18.38 -4.15 15.91
N ALA A 62 -18.93 -3.86 14.73
CA ALA A 62 -18.09 -3.55 13.56
C ALA A 62 -17.49 -2.14 13.66
N ALA A 63 -18.19 -1.20 14.30
CA ALA A 63 -17.65 0.14 14.55
C ALA A 63 -16.48 0.11 15.55
N SER A 64 -16.57 -0.69 16.62
CA SER A 64 -15.46 -0.87 17.55
C SER A 64 -14.26 -1.55 16.90
N ALA A 65 -14.49 -2.64 16.14
CA ALA A 65 -13.43 -3.31 15.41
C ALA A 65 -12.80 -2.41 14.33
N PHE A 66 -13.61 -1.60 13.63
CA PHE A 66 -13.10 -0.60 12.68
C PHE A 66 -12.15 0.39 13.36
N ALA A 67 -12.57 1.00 14.47
CA ALA A 67 -11.74 1.98 15.18
C ALA A 67 -10.43 1.36 15.70
N GLN A 68 -10.46 0.11 16.17
CA GLN A 68 -9.26 -0.60 16.60
C GLN A 68 -8.31 -0.87 15.43
N LEU A 69 -8.80 -1.43 14.32
CA LEU A 69 -7.96 -1.72 13.16
C LEU A 69 -7.43 -0.43 12.51
N GLU A 70 -8.24 0.64 12.46
CA GLU A 70 -7.84 1.95 11.97
C GLU A 70 -6.66 2.52 12.80
N GLY A 71 -6.78 2.45 14.12
CA GLY A 71 -5.73 2.88 15.04
C GLY A 71 -4.47 2.02 14.94
N LEU A 72 -4.61 0.70 14.84
CA LEU A 72 -3.47 -0.23 14.68
C LEU A 72 -2.71 0.05 13.39
N LEU A 73 -3.40 0.17 12.26
CA LEU A 73 -2.79 0.46 10.97
C LEU A 73 -2.20 1.88 10.92
N GLY A 74 -2.86 2.87 11.54
CA GLY A 74 -2.33 4.22 11.66
C GLY A 74 -1.04 4.28 12.48
N ASN A 75 -0.99 3.58 13.63
CA ASN A 75 0.19 3.51 14.48
C ASN A 75 1.33 2.75 13.81
N PHE A 76 1.01 1.64 13.13
CA PHE A 76 1.99 0.89 12.36
C PHE A 76 2.57 1.77 11.24
N ALA A 77 1.74 2.46 10.46
CA ALA A 77 2.20 3.39 9.43
C ALA A 77 3.10 4.50 10.01
N ALA A 78 2.75 5.03 11.19
CA ALA A 78 3.54 6.07 11.85
C ALA A 78 4.95 5.60 12.26
N GLN A 79 5.16 4.31 12.56
CA GLN A 79 6.51 3.76 12.85
C GLN A 79 7.48 3.92 11.68
N TYR A 80 6.96 3.96 10.45
CA TYR A 80 7.73 4.16 9.22
C TYR A 80 7.67 5.61 8.73
N GLY A 81 7.09 6.53 9.52
CA GLY A 81 6.91 7.93 9.17
C GLY A 81 5.85 8.17 8.08
N LEU A 82 4.84 7.30 8.01
CA LEU A 82 3.75 7.38 7.05
C LEU A 82 2.42 7.71 7.71
N THR A 83 1.41 7.94 6.87
CA THR A 83 0.03 8.09 7.27
C THR A 83 -0.77 6.85 6.89
N LEU A 84 -1.91 6.64 7.56
CA LEU A 84 -2.86 5.60 7.19
C LEU A 84 -3.31 5.73 5.72
N ALA A 85 -3.38 6.95 5.19
CA ALA A 85 -3.76 7.19 3.79
C ALA A 85 -2.82 6.47 2.80
N ALA A 86 -1.52 6.41 3.08
CA ALA A 86 -0.57 5.67 2.25
C ALA A 86 -0.88 4.17 2.21
N PHE A 87 -1.39 3.59 3.30
CA PHE A 87 -1.79 2.20 3.36
C PHE A 87 -3.11 1.96 2.60
N LEU A 88 -4.03 2.94 2.61
CA LEU A 88 -5.28 2.83 1.85
C LEU A 88 -5.05 2.74 0.33
N GLU A 89 -3.89 3.18 -0.17
CA GLU A 89 -3.49 3.08 -1.59
C GLU A 89 -2.99 1.66 -1.97
N TRP A 90 -2.70 0.78 -0.99
CA TRP A 90 -2.09 -0.54 -1.23
C TRP A 90 -2.91 -1.51 -2.10
N PRO A 91 -4.25 -1.59 -1.96
CA PRO A 91 -5.09 -2.36 -2.87
C PRO A 91 -4.93 -1.94 -4.34
N LEU A 92 -4.90 -0.64 -4.63
CA LEU A 92 -4.74 -0.12 -5.98
C LEU A 92 -3.38 -0.52 -6.57
N LEU A 93 -2.33 -0.48 -5.74
CA LEU A 93 -0.99 -0.91 -6.12
C LEU A 93 -0.95 -2.39 -6.51
N MET A 94 -1.63 -3.25 -5.76
CA MET A 94 -1.75 -4.69 -6.08
C MET A 94 -2.51 -4.95 -7.38
N GLU A 95 -3.60 -4.23 -7.63
CA GLU A 95 -4.33 -4.30 -8.90
C GLU A 95 -3.46 -3.86 -10.08
N MET A 96 -2.69 -2.77 -9.91
CA MET A 96 -1.75 -2.29 -10.92
C MET A 96 -0.64 -3.29 -11.20
N LYS A 97 -0.17 -4.03 -10.18
CA LYS A 97 0.79 -5.11 -10.38
C LYS A 97 0.22 -6.24 -11.21
N GLY A 98 -1.00 -6.69 -10.88
CA GLY A 98 -1.68 -7.73 -11.65
C GLY A 98 -1.80 -7.35 -13.13
N ARG A 99 -2.06 -6.07 -13.42
CA ARG A 99 -2.06 -5.53 -14.78
C ARG A 99 -0.64 -5.50 -15.37
N ARG A 100 0.38 -5.04 -14.63
CA ARG A 100 1.79 -5.04 -15.07
C ARG A 100 2.28 -6.42 -15.49
N ASP A 101 2.00 -7.44 -14.68
CA ASP A 101 2.46 -8.82 -14.94
C ASP A 101 1.81 -9.39 -16.21
N GLN A 102 0.65 -8.87 -16.62
CA GLN A 102 0.02 -9.17 -17.92
C GLN A 102 0.71 -8.45 -19.10
N PHE A 103 1.42 -7.34 -18.87
CA PHE A 103 2.05 -6.50 -19.92
C PHE A 103 3.58 -6.64 -20.04
N SER A 104 4.26 -7.45 -19.20
CA SER A 104 5.68 -7.83 -19.34
C SER A 104 6.69 -6.68 -19.54
N HIS A 105 6.68 -5.65 -18.70
CA HIS A 105 7.69 -4.58 -18.74
C HIS A 105 8.76 -4.72 -17.64
N PRO A 106 10.07 -4.77 -17.95
CA PRO A 106 11.12 -4.88 -16.93
C PRO A 106 11.22 -3.61 -16.06
N PHE A 107 11.39 -3.81 -14.75
CA PHE A 107 11.60 -2.74 -13.76
C PHE A 107 12.89 -1.95 -14.03
N ASP A 108 12.80 -0.61 -14.03
CA ASP A 108 13.91 0.31 -14.26
C ASP A 108 13.97 1.39 -13.15
N ARG A 109 14.84 1.17 -12.14
CA ARG A 109 14.95 2.02 -10.96
C ARG A 109 15.45 3.43 -11.28
N ALA A 110 16.42 3.56 -12.19
CA ALA A 110 17.02 4.84 -12.54
C ALA A 110 15.99 5.75 -13.22
N PHE A 111 15.14 5.15 -14.07
CA PHE A 111 14.02 5.85 -14.67
C PHE A 111 13.00 6.34 -13.62
N LEU A 112 12.60 5.50 -12.67
CA LEU A 112 11.63 5.89 -11.63
C LEU A 112 12.12 7.05 -10.76
N VAL A 113 13.38 7.03 -10.32
CA VAL A 113 13.97 8.12 -9.51
C VAL A 113 13.94 9.45 -10.27
N ARG A 114 14.34 9.43 -11.55
CA ARG A 114 14.33 10.63 -12.39
C ARG A 114 12.93 11.23 -12.56
N GLU A 115 11.92 10.39 -12.73
CA GLU A 115 10.54 10.86 -12.93
C GLU A 115 9.88 11.33 -11.62
N LEU A 116 10.31 10.80 -10.47
CA LEU A 116 9.96 11.33 -9.14
C LEU A 116 10.53 12.73 -8.93
N GLU A 117 11.81 12.93 -9.26
CA GLU A 117 12.46 14.26 -9.20
C GLU A 117 11.79 15.26 -10.17
N ALA A 118 11.30 14.78 -11.31
CA ALA A 118 10.58 15.57 -12.30
C ALA A 118 9.11 15.85 -11.95
N GLN A 119 8.60 15.39 -10.80
CA GLN A 119 7.21 15.54 -10.35
C GLN A 119 6.19 15.07 -11.40
N ASN A 120 6.44 13.90 -12.00
CA ASN A 120 5.58 13.38 -13.06
C ASN A 120 4.13 13.21 -12.56
N PRO A 121 3.12 13.82 -13.22
CA PRO A 121 1.73 13.82 -12.75
C PRO A 121 1.09 12.43 -12.72
N ASP A 122 1.64 11.46 -13.45
CA ASP A 122 1.17 10.08 -13.38
C ASP A 122 1.42 9.46 -11.99
N LEU A 123 2.47 9.89 -11.28
CA LEU A 123 2.86 9.32 -9.98
C LEU A 123 2.07 9.85 -8.79
N VAL A 124 1.22 10.86 -8.99
CA VAL A 124 0.40 11.48 -7.94
C VAL A 124 -0.45 10.45 -7.19
N LEU A 125 -0.89 9.39 -7.88
CA LEU A 125 -1.74 8.35 -7.32
C LEU A 125 -1.03 7.40 -6.34
N VAL A 126 0.30 7.39 -6.34
CA VAL A 126 1.14 6.44 -5.58
C VAL A 126 2.32 7.12 -4.89
N GLU A 127 2.33 8.45 -4.86
CA GLU A 127 3.46 9.28 -4.39
C GLU A 127 3.79 8.99 -2.93
N ASN A 128 2.76 8.85 -2.08
CA ASN A 128 2.92 8.60 -0.65
C ASN A 128 3.60 7.25 -0.38
N ALA A 129 3.20 6.23 -1.12
CA ALA A 129 3.80 4.91 -1.04
C ALA A 129 5.25 4.93 -1.57
N LEU A 130 5.53 5.61 -2.68
CA LEU A 130 6.86 5.70 -3.28
C LEU A 130 7.93 6.31 -2.35
N ARG A 131 7.53 7.19 -1.44
CA ARG A 131 8.45 7.79 -0.43
C ARG A 131 9.06 6.74 0.51
N LEU A 132 8.45 5.58 0.72
CA LEU A 132 9.05 4.46 1.47
C LEU A 132 10.35 3.95 0.83
N LEU A 133 10.33 3.74 -0.49
CA LEU A 133 11.43 3.11 -1.23
C LEU A 133 12.69 3.98 -1.32
N LEU A 134 12.51 5.30 -1.28
CA LEU A 134 13.62 6.23 -1.37
C LEU A 134 14.36 6.41 -0.03
N ARG A 135 13.73 6.06 1.09
CA ARG A 135 14.38 6.12 2.42
C ARG A 135 15.35 4.96 2.67
N GLU A 136 15.18 3.80 2.04
CA GLU A 136 16.17 2.71 2.09
C GLU A 136 17.41 2.97 1.22
N ALA A 137 17.40 4.00 0.38
CA ALA A 137 18.48 4.34 -0.53
C ALA A 137 19.46 5.40 0.02
N SER A 138 19.22 5.90 1.24
CA SER A 138 19.99 6.97 1.90
C SER A 138 20.89 6.41 2.99
#